data_AF-A0A7V8NN82-F1
#
_entry.id   AF-A0A7V8NN82-F1
#
_cell.length_a   1.000
_cell.length_b   1.000
_cell.length_c   1.000
_cell.angle_alpha   90.00
_cell.angle_beta   90.00
_cell.angle_gamma   90.00
#
_symmetry.space_group_name_H-M   'P 1'
#
loop_
_entity.id
_entity.type
_entity.pdbx_description
1 polymer ?
#
loop_
_entity_poly.entity_id
_entity_poly.type
_entity_poly.pdbx_seq_one_letter_code
_entity_poly.pdbx_strand_id
1 'polypeptide(L)'
;MTTSLGLALLGVSAAAQERAPEFPAEQIKKGADLFARNCATCHGARMRNPQWAVDLRTFPRDGHARFVDAVANGKRNMPAWDDVLDPEQIEALWAYVIAGEAGE
;
A
#
# COMPACT_ATOMS: atom_id res chain seq x y z
N MET A 1 39.26 -24.27 45.68
CA MET A 1 39.65 -23.15 44.80
C MET A 1 39.75 -23.68 43.38
N THR A 2 38.83 -23.26 42.50
CA THR A 2 38.99 -22.96 41.06
C THR A 2 37.61 -23.04 40.39
N THR A 3 37.02 -21.85 40.24
CA THR A 3 35.92 -21.52 39.34
C THR A 3 36.39 -21.58 37.89
N SER A 4 35.51 -21.98 36.96
CA SER A 4 35.50 -21.62 35.52
C SER A 4 34.16 -22.15 34.95
N LEU A 5 33.13 -21.33 34.75
CA LEU A 5 32.90 -20.31 33.72
C LEU A 5 32.64 -20.90 32.32
N GLY A 6 31.36 -20.96 31.96
CA GLY A 6 30.83 -20.49 30.67
C GLY A 6 30.92 -21.39 29.44
N LEU A 7 29.75 -21.72 28.88
CA LEU A 7 29.53 -21.50 27.44
C LEU A 7 28.02 -21.28 27.19
N ALA A 8 27.63 -20.00 27.11
CA ALA A 8 26.35 -19.59 26.58
C ALA A 8 26.43 -19.61 25.04
N LEU A 9 25.75 -20.57 24.42
CA LEU A 9 25.38 -20.61 23.00
C LEU A 9 23.97 -21.22 23.05
N LEU A 10 22.92 -20.55 22.61
CA LEU A 10 22.68 -20.14 21.24
C LEU A 10 21.86 -18.85 21.24
N GLY A 11 22.46 -17.79 20.71
CA GLY A 11 21.70 -16.64 20.25
C GLY A 11 20.77 -17.10 19.13
N VAL A 12 19.47 -17.10 19.38
CA VAL A 12 18.48 -17.03 18.31
C VAL A 12 18.59 -15.62 17.76
N SER A 13 19.55 -15.43 16.84
CA SER A 13 19.65 -14.18 16.10
C SER A 13 18.29 -13.91 15.49
N ALA A 14 17.77 -12.73 15.81
CA ALA A 14 16.65 -12.11 15.15
C ALA A 14 16.99 -11.96 13.65
N ALA A 15 16.84 -13.03 12.89
CA ALA A 15 16.51 -12.91 11.49
C ALA A 15 15.17 -12.18 11.53
N ALA A 16 15.22 -10.90 11.13
CA ALA A 16 14.06 -10.17 10.73
C ALA A 16 13.15 -11.15 9.99
N GLN A 17 11.99 -11.44 10.56
CA GLN A 17 10.88 -11.90 9.76
C GLN A 17 10.74 -10.82 8.70
N GLU A 18 11.33 -11.02 7.53
CA GLU A 18 11.03 -10.22 6.36
C GLU A 18 9.54 -10.37 6.19
N ARG A 19 8.82 -9.34 6.65
CA ARG A 19 7.37 -9.38 6.67
C ARG A 19 7.00 -9.50 5.21
N ALA A 20 6.44 -10.66 4.86
CA ALA A 20 5.94 -10.89 3.52
C ALA A 20 5.14 -9.66 3.10
N PRO A 21 5.30 -9.17 1.86
CA PRO A 21 4.57 -8.00 1.41
C PRO A 21 3.09 -8.24 1.68
N GLU A 22 2.44 -7.23 2.26
CA GLU A 22 1.05 -7.30 2.72
C GLU A 22 0.09 -7.70 1.59
N PHE A 23 0.48 -7.43 0.34
CA PHE A 23 -0.24 -7.76 -0.87
C PHE A 23 0.67 -8.51 -1.87
N PRO A 24 0.13 -9.46 -2.66
CA PRO A 24 0.86 -10.07 -3.78
C PRO A 24 1.36 -9.02 -4.78
N ALA A 25 2.56 -9.22 -5.31
CA ALA A 25 3.17 -8.30 -6.29
C ALA A 25 2.28 -8.07 -7.53
N GLU A 26 1.58 -9.11 -8.00
CA GLU A 26 0.65 -8.98 -9.13
C GLU A 26 -0.55 -8.09 -8.80
N GLN A 27 -1.06 -8.12 -7.56
CA GLN A 27 -2.15 -7.26 -7.14
C GLN A 27 -1.70 -5.79 -7.10
N ILE A 28 -0.49 -5.53 -6.58
CA ILE A 28 0.11 -4.20 -6.58
C ILE A 28 0.30 -3.70 -8.01
N LYS A 29 0.80 -4.56 -8.91
CA LYS A 29 0.97 -4.24 -10.34
C LYS A 29 -0.37 -3.91 -11.02
N LYS A 30 -1.40 -4.72 -10.83
CA LYS A 30 -2.77 -4.46 -11.32
C LYS A 30 -3.27 -3.09 -10.83
N GLY A 31 -3.06 -2.79 -9.55
CA GLY A 31 -3.39 -1.50 -8.96
C GLY A 31 -2.66 -0.33 -9.60
N ALA A 32 -1.34 -0.46 -9.82
CA ALA A 32 -0.53 0.56 -10.47
C ALA A 32 -1.02 0.85 -11.90
N ASP A 33 -1.35 -0.19 -12.67
CA ASP A 33 -1.84 -0.05 -14.05
C ASP A 33 -3.23 0.61 -14.10
N LEU A 34 -4.13 0.25 -13.17
CA LEU A 34 -5.43 0.90 -13.02
C LEU A 34 -5.28 2.37 -12.62
N PHE A 35 -4.40 2.65 -11.67
CA PHE A 35 -4.13 4.00 -11.18
C PHE A 35 -3.60 4.90 -12.31
N ALA A 36 -2.66 4.38 -13.11
CA ALA A 36 -2.07 5.12 -14.23
C ALA A 36 -3.11 5.51 -15.29
N ARG A 37 -4.09 4.64 -15.55
CA ARG A 37 -5.14 4.86 -16.55
C ARG A 37 -6.25 5.81 -16.08
N ASN A 38 -6.61 5.72 -14.80
CA ASN A 38 -7.85 6.32 -14.29
C ASN A 38 -7.62 7.47 -13.30
N CYS A 39 -6.56 7.42 -12.51
CA CYS A 39 -6.39 8.26 -11.32
C CYS A 39 -5.27 9.29 -11.47
N ALA A 40 -4.22 8.97 -12.24
CA ALA A 40 -2.99 9.74 -12.33
C ALA A 40 -3.18 11.18 -12.85
N THR A 41 -4.23 11.44 -13.64
CA THR A 41 -4.57 12.78 -14.12
C THR A 41 -4.82 13.76 -12.96
N CYS A 42 -5.40 13.28 -11.85
CA CYS A 42 -5.71 14.09 -10.67
C CYS A 42 -4.71 13.85 -9.52
N HIS A 43 -4.36 12.59 -9.27
CA HIS A 43 -3.48 12.18 -8.17
C HIS A 43 -2.00 12.11 -8.55
N GLY A 44 -1.66 12.51 -9.78
CA GLY A 44 -0.29 12.59 -10.29
C GLY A 44 0.29 11.26 -10.67
N ALA A 45 1.35 11.29 -11.49
CA ALA A 45 2.07 10.09 -11.85
C ALA A 45 2.62 9.42 -10.59
N ARG A 46 2.34 8.12 -10.46
CA ARG A 46 2.75 7.30 -9.32
C ARG A 46 2.44 7.94 -7.94
N MET A 47 1.24 8.53 -7.83
CA MET A 47 0.76 9.21 -6.61
C MET A 47 1.57 10.46 -6.21
N ARG A 48 2.43 10.98 -7.11
CA ARG A 48 3.23 12.19 -6.90
C ARG A 48 2.59 13.41 -7.60
N ASN A 49 1.49 13.94 -7.05
CA ASN A 49 0.96 15.29 -7.39
C ASN A 49 0.91 16.19 -6.14
N PRO A 50 0.77 17.52 -6.31
CA PRO A 50 1.16 18.53 -5.31
C PRO A 50 0.05 18.96 -4.35
N GLN A 51 0.44 19.87 -3.44
CA GLN A 51 -0.17 20.44 -2.21
C GLN A 51 -1.72 20.48 -2.04
N TRP A 52 -2.51 20.45 -3.09
CA TRP A 52 -3.96 20.64 -3.08
C TRP A 52 -4.76 19.34 -3.23
N ALA A 53 -4.12 18.24 -3.65
CA ALA A 53 -4.68 16.89 -3.63
C ALA A 53 -4.17 16.12 -2.40
N VAL A 54 -4.90 15.09 -1.97
CA VAL A 54 -4.41 14.20 -0.91
C VAL A 54 -3.18 13.45 -1.43
N ASP A 55 -2.05 13.57 -0.73
CA ASP A 55 -0.85 12.77 -0.99
C ASP A 55 -1.13 11.31 -0.58
N LEU A 56 -1.46 10.47 -1.57
CA LEU A 56 -1.85 9.09 -1.33
C LEU A 56 -0.71 8.24 -0.75
N ARG A 57 0.56 8.68 -0.88
CA ARG A 57 1.72 8.02 -0.25
C ARG A 57 1.70 8.13 1.28
N THR A 58 0.91 9.07 1.80
CA THR A 58 0.70 9.30 3.24
C THR A 58 -0.69 8.85 3.71
N PHE A 59 -1.43 8.12 2.87
CA PHE A 59 -2.76 7.65 3.24
C PHE A 59 -2.68 6.67 4.44
N PRO A 60 -3.55 6.78 5.46
CA PRO A 60 -3.51 5.91 6.63
C PRO A 60 -3.75 4.44 6.27
N ARG A 61 -2.89 3.55 6.79
CA ARG A 61 -2.95 2.09 6.54
C ARG A 61 -4.19 1.41 7.13
N ASP A 62 -4.79 2.01 8.15
CA ASP A 62 -6.06 1.59 8.76
C ASP A 62 -7.30 2.18 8.05
N GLY A 63 -7.09 2.97 7.00
CA GLY A 63 -8.14 3.71 6.30
C GLY A 63 -8.88 2.96 5.19
N HIS A 64 -8.86 1.63 5.16
CA HIS A 64 -9.40 0.82 4.04
C HIS A 64 -10.85 1.16 3.70
N ALA A 65 -11.76 1.13 4.68
CA ALA A 65 -13.18 1.45 4.43
C ALA A 65 -13.37 2.86 3.87
N ARG A 66 -12.57 3.84 4.34
CA ARG A 66 -12.58 5.22 3.83
C ARG A 66 -12.05 5.30 2.41
N PHE A 67 -11.09 4.45 2.04
CA PHE A 67 -10.56 4.36 0.69
C PHE A 67 -11.60 3.79 -0.26
N VAL A 68 -12.18 2.63 0.07
CA VAL A 68 -13.20 1.97 -0.74
C VAL A 68 -14.40 2.89 -0.97
N ASP A 69 -14.91 3.52 0.09
CA ASP A 69 -16.03 4.48 -0.03
C ASP A 69 -15.70 5.65 -0.96
N ALA A 70 -14.52 6.26 -0.81
CA ALA A 70 -14.12 7.39 -1.65
C ALA A 70 -13.96 7.00 -3.13
N VAL A 71 -13.45 5.79 -3.43
CA VAL A 71 -13.28 5.29 -4.80
C VAL A 71 -14.62 4.88 -5.40
N ALA A 72 -15.41 4.08 -4.70
CA ALA A 72 -16.70 3.61 -5.19
C ALA A 72 -17.69 4.76 -5.36
N ASN A 73 -17.89 5.56 -4.30
CA ASN A 73 -18.96 6.56 -4.24
C ASN A 73 -18.50 7.99 -4.59
N GLY A 74 -17.21 8.19 -4.83
CA GLY A 74 -16.63 9.51 -5.07
C GLY A 74 -16.49 10.33 -3.79
N LYS A 75 -15.83 11.49 -3.91
CA LYS A 75 -15.62 12.41 -2.77
C LYS A 75 -15.33 13.83 -3.23
N ARG A 76 -16.23 14.77 -2.92
CA ARG A 76 -16.12 16.18 -3.36
C ARG A 76 -16.01 16.24 -4.90
N ASN A 77 -14.85 16.63 -5.42
CA ASN A 77 -14.56 16.70 -6.86
C ASN A 77 -14.03 15.39 -7.44
N MET A 78 -13.81 14.36 -6.61
CA MET A 78 -13.41 13.02 -7.07
C MET A 78 -14.67 12.27 -7.53
N PRO A 79 -14.72 11.79 -8.79
CA PRO A 79 -15.87 11.05 -9.31
C PRO A 79 -16.02 9.68 -8.63
N ALA A 80 -17.24 9.15 -8.66
CA ALA A 80 -17.53 7.76 -8.34
C ALA A 80 -17.00 6.83 -9.44
N TRP A 81 -16.57 5.62 -9.07
CA TRP A 81 -15.98 4.64 -9.98
C TRP A 81 -16.67 3.27 -9.92
N ASP A 82 -17.74 3.11 -9.16
CA ASP A 82 -18.49 1.85 -9.01
C ASP A 82 -19.14 1.34 -10.32
N ASP A 83 -19.43 2.23 -11.26
CA ASP A 83 -19.90 1.87 -12.61
C ASP A 83 -18.77 1.41 -13.57
N VAL A 84 -17.51 1.62 -13.20
CA VAL A 84 -16.33 1.38 -14.07
C VAL A 84 -15.39 0.33 -13.50
N LEU A 85 -15.26 0.26 -12.17
CA LEU A 85 -14.35 -0.60 -11.45
C LEU A 85 -15.12 -1.64 -10.64
N ASP A 86 -14.75 -2.90 -10.80
CA ASP A 86 -15.25 -3.96 -9.93
C ASP A 86 -14.59 -3.92 -8.53
N PRO A 87 -15.15 -4.61 -7.51
CA PRO A 87 -14.59 -4.59 -6.17
C PRO A 87 -13.13 -5.07 -6.09
N GLU A 88 -12.73 -6.06 -6.90
CA GLU A 88 -11.35 -6.57 -6.91
C GLU A 88 -10.37 -5.56 -7.49
N GLN A 89 -10.81 -4.74 -8.45
CA GLN A 89 -10.03 -3.63 -9.01
C GLN A 89 -9.86 -2.51 -7.98
N ILE A 90 -10.88 -2.21 -7.16
CA ILE A 90 -10.76 -1.26 -6.05
C ILE A 90 -9.78 -1.78 -4.99
N GLU A 91 -9.82 -3.07 -4.66
CA GLU A 91 -8.84 -3.69 -3.76
C GLU A 91 -7.41 -3.70 -4.33
N ALA A 92 -7.25 -3.85 -5.65
CA ALA A 92 -5.95 -3.72 -6.30
C ALA A 92 -5.41 -2.28 -6.20
N LEU A 93 -6.26 -1.27 -6.36
CA LEU A 93 -5.89 0.13 -6.14
C LEU A 93 -5.46 0.37 -4.67
N TRP A 94 -6.18 -0.21 -3.71
CA TRP A 94 -5.80 -0.15 -2.29
C TRP A 94 -4.40 -0.75 -2.05
N ALA A 95 -4.16 -1.95 -2.58
CA ALA A 95 -2.87 -2.62 -2.47
C ALA A 95 -1.72 -1.74 -3.00
N TYR A 96 -1.92 -1.08 -4.14
CA TYR A 96 -0.93 -0.15 -4.70
C TYR A 96 -0.69 1.07 -3.82
N VAL A 97 -1.75 1.69 -3.28
CA VAL A 97 -1.65 2.87 -2.41
C VAL A 97 -0.91 2.56 -1.11
N ILE A 98 -1.16 1.39 -0.51
CA ILE A 98 -0.55 0.99 0.77
C ILE A 98 0.85 0.40 0.62
N ALA A 99 1.11 -0.32 -0.47
CA ALA A 99 2.47 -0.73 -0.82
C ALA A 99 3.35 0.48 -1.13
N GLY A 100 2.76 1.57 -1.65
CA GLY A 100 3.49 2.71 -2.18
C GLY A 100 4.22 2.33 -3.48
N GLU A 101 5.27 3.05 -3.83
CA GLU A 101 6.20 2.57 -4.85
C GLU A 101 7.06 1.43 -4.32
N ALA A 102 6.46 0.27 -4.11
CA ALA A 102 7.21 -0.97 -3.95
C ALA A 102 7.56 -1.48 -5.35
N GLY A 103 8.72 -1.07 -5.89
CA GLY A 103 9.13 -1.55 -7.21
C GLY A 103 10.34 -0.90 -7.89
N GLU A 104 11.10 -0.03 -7.23
CA GLU A 104 12.39 0.53 -7.73
C GLU A 104 13.44 0.53 -6.63
#